data_AF-A0A5K1E2E2-F1
#
_entry.id   AF-A0A5K1E2E2-F1
#
_cell.length_a   1.000
_cell.length_b   1.000
_cell.length_c   1.000
_cell.angle_alpha   90.00
_cell.angle_beta   90.00
_cell.angle_gamma   90.00
#
_symmetry.space_group_name_H-M   'P 1'
#
loop_
_entity.id
_entity.type
_entity.pdbx_description
1 polymer ?
#
loop_
_entity_poly.entity_id
_entity_poly.type
_entity_poly.pdbx_seq_one_letter_code
_entity_poly.pdbx_strand_id
1 'polypeptide(L)'
;FLNIDCGLTGTSDYTNQADNLTQTPDDIYVESGVKTPIDPMYSALNNIEHRVYNTVRYFPTYKRNCYRLPATKGTKYKYLLRSSFMYGNYDRLNRPPSFDVYFGVDLWDTVKLDNSTHHYRSELVAEATSTTFYVCLVNVGKGTPFISGLKLRPLTQNMYAPANSSQALTTHKRVDVGGNSSTSI
;
A
#
# COMPACT_ATOMS: atom_id res chain seq x y z
N PHE A 1 5.91 13.18 -5.42
CA PHE A 1 5.15 11.94 -5.13
C PHE A 1 5.47 11.49 -3.71
N LEU A 2 4.70 10.57 -3.13
CA LEU A 2 4.85 10.13 -1.74
C LEU A 2 5.04 8.60 -1.68
N ASN A 3 6.00 8.12 -0.89
CA ASN A 3 6.20 6.70 -0.59
C ASN A 3 6.27 6.51 0.92
N ILE A 4 5.37 5.70 1.45
CA ILE A 4 5.19 5.48 2.88
C ILE A 4 5.62 4.05 3.19
N ASP A 5 6.56 3.91 4.11
CA ASP A 5 6.92 2.64 4.74
C ASP A 5 6.09 2.48 6.03
N CYS A 6 5.15 1.55 6.00
CA CYS A 6 4.16 1.40 7.05
C CYS A 6 4.71 0.51 8.16
N GLY A 7 4.68 1.01 9.40
CA GLY A 7 5.27 0.27 10.52
C GLY A 7 6.74 0.53 10.74
N LEU A 8 7.35 1.46 9.99
CA LEU A 8 8.77 1.80 10.13
C LEU A 8 9.10 2.16 11.59
N THR A 9 9.98 1.36 12.20
CA THR A 9 10.42 1.53 13.59
C THR A 9 11.54 2.57 13.65
N GLY A 10 11.17 3.83 13.46
CA GLY A 10 12.05 5.00 13.43
C GLY A 10 11.24 6.25 13.13
N THR A 11 11.87 7.43 13.19
CA THR A 11 11.21 8.72 12.94
C THR A 11 11.77 9.47 11.74
N SER A 12 12.83 8.97 11.12
CA SER A 12 13.49 9.62 9.99
C SER A 12 13.17 8.90 8.68
N ASP A 13 12.99 9.70 7.64
CA ASP A 13 12.97 9.24 6.25
C ASP A 13 14.27 8.50 5.89
N TYR A 14 14.20 7.62 4.89
CA TYR A 14 15.38 6.98 4.31
C TYR A 14 15.26 6.88 2.79
N THR A 15 16.39 6.86 2.08
CA THR A 15 16.41 6.58 0.64
C THR A 15 16.56 5.09 0.40
N ASN A 16 15.61 4.51 -0.32
CA ASN A 16 15.74 3.14 -0.78
C ASN A 16 16.76 3.07 -1.90
N GLN A 17 17.85 2.33 -1.73
CA GLN A 17 18.96 2.34 -2.69
C GLN A 17 18.62 1.64 -4.00
N ALA A 18 17.60 0.77 -4.01
CA ALA A 18 17.23 0.01 -5.20
C ALA A 18 16.58 0.87 -6.29
N ASP A 19 15.72 1.82 -5.89
CA ASP A 19 14.98 2.70 -6.79
C ASP A 19 15.35 4.19 -6.60
N ASN A 20 16.25 4.49 -5.67
CA ASN A 20 16.66 5.84 -5.26
C ASN A 20 15.48 6.71 -4.79
N LEU A 21 14.44 6.10 -4.22
CA LEU A 21 13.23 6.80 -3.76
C LEU A 21 13.25 6.95 -2.24
N THR A 22 12.99 8.18 -1.78
CA THR A 22 12.76 8.46 -0.36
C THR A 22 11.47 7.79 0.13
N GLN A 23 11.60 7.06 1.24
CA GLN A 23 10.54 6.43 2.01
C GLN A 23 10.36 7.22 3.30
N THR A 24 9.12 7.51 3.66
CA THR A 24 8.77 8.24 4.88
C THR A 24 8.01 7.33 5.85
N PRO A 25 8.16 7.49 7.18
CA PRO A 25 7.32 6.83 8.16
C PRO A 25 5.83 7.18 7.99
N ASP A 26 4.97 6.29 8.45
CA ASP A 26 3.53 6.39 8.21
C ASP A 26 2.74 7.13 9.30
N ASP A 27 3.39 7.49 10.41
CA ASP A 27 2.77 8.01 11.63
C ASP A 27 1.92 9.28 11.41
N ILE A 28 2.32 10.18 10.51
CA ILE A 28 1.56 11.42 10.25
C ILE A 28 0.34 11.21 9.35
N TYR A 29 0.21 10.04 8.74
CA TYR A 29 -0.86 9.73 7.79
C TYR A 29 -1.95 8.85 8.39
N VAL A 30 -1.79 8.31 9.60
CA VAL A 30 -2.75 7.40 10.23
C VAL A 30 -2.85 7.65 11.74
N GLU A 31 -4.07 7.59 12.27
CA GLU A 31 -4.35 7.97 13.66
C GLU A 31 -4.14 6.83 14.67
N SER A 32 -4.03 5.57 14.20
CA SER A 32 -3.97 4.39 15.08
C SER A 32 -3.19 3.24 14.45
N GLY A 33 -3.24 2.07 15.09
CA GLY A 33 -2.51 0.88 14.67
C GLY A 33 -1.16 0.75 15.37
N VAL A 34 -0.60 -0.46 15.32
CA VAL A 34 0.64 -0.82 16.00
C VAL A 34 1.71 -1.13 14.96
N LYS A 35 2.89 -0.56 15.15
CA LYS A 35 4.07 -0.80 14.32
C LYS A 35 4.80 -2.03 14.81
N THR A 36 5.21 -2.92 13.92
CA THR A 36 6.04 -4.07 14.28
C THR A 36 6.93 -4.49 13.11
N PRO A 37 8.16 -4.97 13.39
CA PRO A 37 8.87 -5.77 12.42
C PRO A 37 8.10 -7.08 12.16
N ILE A 38 8.33 -7.66 11.00
CA ILE A 38 7.92 -9.03 10.70
C ILE A 38 8.86 -10.05 11.37
N ASP A 39 8.55 -11.34 11.29
CA ASP A 39 9.44 -12.37 11.81
C ASP A 39 10.81 -12.32 11.10
N PRO A 40 11.93 -12.36 11.85
CA PRO A 40 13.28 -12.33 11.28
C PRO A 40 13.51 -13.36 10.18
N MET A 41 12.93 -14.56 10.30
CA MET A 41 13.05 -15.63 9.31
C MET A 41 12.54 -15.20 7.92
N TYR A 42 11.46 -14.41 7.87
CA TYR A 42 10.92 -13.90 6.60
C TYR A 42 11.60 -12.61 6.15
N SER A 43 12.00 -11.73 7.08
CA SER A 43 12.74 -10.51 6.72
C SER A 43 14.09 -10.81 6.06
N ALA A 44 14.74 -11.92 6.43
CA ALA A 44 16.01 -12.35 5.84
C ALA A 44 15.88 -12.76 4.36
N LEU A 45 14.66 -13.03 3.87
CA LEU A 45 14.37 -13.34 2.47
C LEU A 45 14.19 -12.08 1.61
N ASN A 46 13.95 -10.93 2.24
CA ASN A 46 13.75 -9.67 1.54
C ASN A 46 15.09 -9.06 1.14
N ASN A 47 15.22 -8.72 -0.14
CA ASN A 47 16.34 -7.95 -0.65
C ASN A 47 16.09 -6.45 -0.45
N ILE A 48 17.03 -5.64 -0.96
CA ILE A 48 16.94 -4.18 -0.83
C ILE A 48 15.71 -3.57 -1.53
N GLU A 49 15.23 -4.16 -2.63
CA GLU A 49 13.99 -3.73 -3.31
C GLU A 49 12.74 -3.96 -2.44
N HIS A 50 12.81 -4.97 -1.57
CA HIS A 50 11.70 -5.43 -0.75
C HIS A 50 11.76 -4.94 0.70
N ARG A 51 12.63 -3.96 1.01
CA ARG A 51 12.79 -3.42 2.36
C ARG A 51 11.47 -2.97 3.00
N VAL A 52 10.55 -2.40 2.23
CA VAL A 52 9.23 -1.94 2.70
C VAL A 52 8.37 -3.05 3.31
N TYR A 53 8.69 -4.32 3.08
CA TYR A 53 7.98 -5.46 3.65
C TYR A 53 8.57 -5.95 4.97
N ASN A 54 9.67 -5.37 5.46
CA ASN A 54 10.30 -5.78 6.72
C ASN A 54 9.54 -5.29 7.96
N THR A 55 8.66 -4.30 7.78
CA THR A 55 7.79 -3.76 8.80
C THR A 55 6.35 -3.73 8.32
N VAL A 56 5.43 -3.78 9.28
CA VAL A 56 4.01 -3.59 9.03
C VAL A 56 3.41 -2.70 10.10
N ARG A 57 2.37 -1.94 9.72
CA ARG A 57 1.39 -1.44 10.68
C ARG A 57 0.16 -2.33 10.63
N TYR A 58 -0.26 -2.83 11.79
CA TYR A 58 -1.48 -3.64 11.92
C TYR A 58 -2.51 -2.96 12.82
N PHE A 59 -3.80 -3.30 12.61
CA PHE A 59 -4.92 -2.58 13.20
C PHE A 59 -5.85 -3.50 14.01
N PRO A 60 -5.50 -3.80 15.28
CA PRO A 60 -6.24 -4.77 16.08
C PRO A 60 -7.52 -4.18 16.70
N THR A 61 -7.60 -2.86 16.86
CA THR A 61 -8.64 -2.21 17.69
C THR A 61 -9.92 -1.91 16.94
N TYR A 62 -9.83 -1.19 15.81
CA TYR A 62 -11.01 -0.69 15.11
C TYR A 62 -11.33 -1.53 13.88
N LYS A 63 -12.62 -1.61 13.55
CA LYS A 63 -13.09 -2.30 12.34
C LYS A 63 -12.63 -1.62 11.06
N ARG A 64 -12.49 -0.29 11.05
CA ARG A 64 -12.08 0.52 9.89
C ARG A 64 -10.98 1.48 10.32
N ASN A 65 -9.86 1.46 9.61
CA ASN A 65 -8.68 2.27 9.92
C ASN A 65 -8.22 2.93 8.63
N CYS A 66 -8.08 4.26 8.61
CA CYS A 66 -7.87 5.01 7.38
C CYS A 66 -6.58 5.81 7.40
N TYR A 67 -5.81 5.70 6.32
CA TYR A 67 -4.75 6.63 5.98
C TYR A 67 -5.33 7.87 5.32
N ARG A 68 -4.80 9.04 5.69
CA ARG A 68 -5.14 10.35 5.15
C ARG A 68 -3.98 10.81 4.27
N LEU A 69 -4.17 10.77 2.96
CA LEU A 69 -3.12 11.12 2.00
C LEU A 69 -3.38 12.49 1.37
N PRO A 70 -2.38 13.38 1.30
CA PRO A 70 -2.55 14.69 0.69
C PRO A 70 -2.69 14.58 -0.83
N ALA A 71 -3.64 15.32 -1.40
CA ALA A 71 -3.85 15.40 -2.85
C ALA A 71 -4.12 16.85 -3.29
N THR A 72 -3.86 17.14 -4.56
CA THR A 72 -4.26 18.40 -5.20
C THR A 72 -5.57 18.16 -5.93
N LYS A 73 -6.62 18.87 -5.52
CA LYS A 73 -7.95 18.74 -6.13
C LYS A 73 -7.98 19.34 -7.54
N GLY A 74 -8.64 18.65 -8.47
CA GLY A 74 -9.01 19.18 -9.78
C GLY A 74 -8.96 18.13 -10.89
N THR A 75 -9.67 18.39 -11.99
CA THR A 75 -9.85 17.45 -13.11
C THR A 75 -8.56 17.12 -13.88
N LYS A 76 -7.50 17.91 -13.66
CA LYS A 76 -6.16 17.67 -14.24
C LYS A 76 -5.28 16.80 -13.34
N TYR A 77 -5.69 16.53 -12.11
CA TYR A 77 -4.89 15.84 -11.11
C TYR A 77 -5.38 14.42 -10.92
N LYS A 78 -4.62 13.48 -11.47
CA LYS A 78 -4.82 12.04 -11.29
C LYS A 78 -3.67 11.45 -10.50
N TYR A 79 -3.96 10.40 -9.75
CA TYR A 79 -2.97 9.73 -8.94
C TYR A 79 -3.06 8.23 -9.11
N LEU A 80 -1.91 7.57 -9.20
CA LEU A 80 -1.77 6.14 -8.95
C LEU A 80 -1.52 5.95 -7.45
N LEU A 81 -2.45 5.25 -6.80
CA LEU A 81 -2.30 4.70 -5.47
C LEU A 81 -1.83 3.24 -5.59
N ARG A 82 -0.86 2.87 -4.78
CA ARG A 82 -0.40 1.47 -4.65
C ARG A 82 -0.33 1.11 -3.18
N SER A 83 -1.09 0.10 -2.77
CA SER A 83 -0.98 -0.52 -1.44
C SER A 83 -0.21 -1.83 -1.54
N SER A 84 0.67 -2.07 -0.58
CA SER A 84 1.59 -3.22 -0.57
C SER A 84 1.46 -3.99 0.74
N PHE A 85 1.42 -5.31 0.64
CA PHE A 85 1.21 -6.22 1.76
C PHE A 85 2.14 -7.43 1.65
N MET A 86 2.80 -7.77 2.76
CA MET A 86 3.43 -9.06 3.00
C MET A 86 3.27 -9.38 4.49
N TYR A 87 2.66 -10.52 4.81
CA TYR A 87 2.28 -10.85 6.20
C TYR A 87 3.50 -11.06 7.09
N GLY A 88 4.53 -11.78 6.61
CA GLY A 88 5.77 -11.99 7.33
C GLY A 88 5.61 -12.57 8.74
N ASN A 89 4.46 -13.21 9.04
CA ASN A 89 4.12 -13.77 10.34
C ASN A 89 4.32 -12.80 11.53
N TYR A 90 4.00 -11.52 11.34
CA TYR A 90 4.26 -10.48 12.34
C TYR A 90 3.61 -10.75 13.72
N ASP A 91 2.50 -11.49 13.75
CA ASP A 91 1.76 -11.84 14.97
C ASP A 91 2.05 -13.26 15.49
N ARG A 92 2.95 -14.00 14.82
CA ARG A 92 3.36 -15.37 15.15
C ARG A 92 2.24 -16.42 15.06
N LEU A 93 1.12 -16.12 14.41
CA LEU A 93 0.01 -17.06 14.25
C LEU A 93 0.13 -17.96 13.03
N ASN A 94 1.05 -17.64 12.12
CA ASN A 94 1.29 -18.30 10.83
C ASN A 94 0.00 -18.48 10.01
N ARG A 95 -0.91 -17.51 10.12
CA ARG A 95 -2.22 -17.53 9.48
C ARG A 95 -2.47 -16.15 8.86
N PRO A 96 -2.10 -15.95 7.59
CA PRO A 96 -2.30 -14.67 6.93
C PRO A 96 -3.78 -14.21 7.00
N PRO A 97 -4.04 -12.95 7.36
CA PRO A 97 -5.40 -12.44 7.46
C PRO A 97 -5.99 -12.16 6.07
N SER A 98 -7.32 -12.02 6.01
CA SER A 98 -8.02 -11.47 4.85
C SER A 98 -8.91 -10.32 5.28
N PHE A 99 -8.88 -9.23 4.51
CA PHE A 99 -9.53 -7.97 4.85
C PHE A 99 -9.75 -7.14 3.59
N ASP A 100 -10.62 -6.14 3.68
CA ASP A 100 -10.93 -5.27 2.56
C ASP A 100 -10.11 -3.97 2.62
N VAL A 101 -9.82 -3.42 1.45
CA VAL A 101 -9.24 -2.09 1.25
C VAL A 101 -10.25 -1.24 0.53
N TYR A 102 -10.49 -0.04 1.05
CA TYR A 102 -11.42 0.94 0.49
C TYR A 102 -10.67 2.20 0.09
N PHE A 103 -11.07 2.79 -1.03
CA PHE A 103 -10.72 4.15 -1.40
C PHE A 103 -11.93 5.06 -1.12
N GLY A 104 -11.81 5.94 -0.13
CA GLY A 104 -12.96 6.68 0.38
C GLY A 104 -14.00 5.70 0.94
N VAL A 105 -15.17 5.62 0.31
CA VAL A 105 -16.26 4.68 0.66
C VAL A 105 -16.35 3.50 -0.30
N ASP A 106 -15.61 3.52 -1.41
CA ASP A 106 -15.67 2.54 -2.47
C ASP A 106 -14.73 1.37 -2.18
N LEU A 107 -15.20 0.14 -2.38
CA LEU A 107 -14.37 -1.04 -2.27
C LEU A 107 -13.30 -0.98 -3.37
N TRP A 108 -12.04 -0.97 -2.96
CA TRP A 108 -10.90 -1.02 -3.87
C TRP A 108 -10.49 -2.47 -4.09
N ASP A 109 -10.26 -3.23 -3.02
CA ASP A 109 -9.75 -4.60 -3.14
C ASP A 109 -10.08 -5.45 -1.90
N THR A 110 -10.04 -6.77 -2.04
CA THR A 110 -10.05 -7.72 -0.93
C THR A 110 -8.70 -8.42 -0.86
N VAL A 111 -7.90 -8.06 0.14
CA VAL A 111 -6.58 -8.66 0.36
C VAL A 111 -6.75 -10.09 0.85
N LYS A 112 -6.11 -11.01 0.13
CA LYS A 112 -6.02 -12.42 0.49
C LYS A 112 -4.63 -12.93 0.11
N LEU A 113 -3.88 -13.34 1.12
CA LEU A 113 -2.50 -13.79 0.99
C LEU A 113 -2.44 -15.32 1.08
N ASP A 114 -1.63 -15.94 0.23
CA ASP A 114 -1.50 -17.40 0.19
C ASP A 114 -0.57 -17.93 1.29
N ASN A 115 0.44 -17.14 1.67
CA ASN A 115 1.44 -17.50 2.68
C ASN A 115 2.12 -16.24 3.24
N SER A 116 3.01 -16.42 4.23
CA SER A 116 3.75 -15.35 4.91
C SER A 116 4.69 -14.55 4.01
N THR A 117 5.09 -15.11 2.85
CA THR A 117 6.00 -14.48 1.90
C THR A 117 5.32 -13.96 0.63
N HIS A 118 4.00 -14.11 0.49
CA HIS A 118 3.30 -13.61 -0.68
C HIS A 118 3.33 -12.08 -0.67
N HIS A 119 3.99 -11.49 -1.67
CA HIS A 119 3.99 -10.06 -1.92
C HIS A 119 2.73 -9.69 -2.70
N TYR A 120 1.75 -9.10 -2.02
CA TYR A 120 0.50 -8.67 -2.65
C TYR A 120 0.53 -7.16 -2.86
N ARG A 121 0.17 -6.71 -4.06
CA ARG A 121 0.11 -5.30 -4.43
C ARG A 121 -1.25 -5.02 -5.07
N SER A 122 -1.92 -4.00 -4.58
CA SER A 122 -3.13 -3.48 -5.22
C SER A 122 -2.89 -2.07 -5.71
N GLU A 123 -3.49 -1.73 -6.84
CA GLU A 123 -3.32 -0.43 -7.48
C GLU A 123 -4.63 0.15 -7.97
N LEU A 124 -4.76 1.46 -7.80
CA LEU A 124 -5.91 2.23 -8.20
C LEU A 124 -5.47 3.57 -8.78
N VAL A 125 -6.08 3.96 -9.89
CA VAL A 125 -5.94 5.28 -10.48
C VAL A 125 -7.24 6.05 -10.26
N ALA A 126 -7.14 7.22 -9.62
CA ALA A 126 -8.29 8.08 -9.37
C ALA A 126 -7.97 9.56 -9.67
N GLU A 127 -9.01 10.27 -10.12
CA GLU A 127 -9.01 11.73 -10.18
C GLU A 127 -9.21 12.32 -8.78
N ALA A 128 -8.48 13.38 -8.45
CA ALA A 128 -8.60 14.06 -7.18
C ALA A 128 -9.81 14.99 -7.14
N THR A 129 -10.92 14.48 -6.60
CA THR A 129 -12.15 15.25 -6.34
C THR A 129 -12.10 16.01 -4.99
N SER A 130 -11.10 15.71 -4.16
CA SER A 130 -10.82 16.29 -2.84
C SER A 130 -9.32 16.58 -2.67
N THR A 131 -8.97 17.39 -1.67
CA THR A 131 -7.56 17.63 -1.27
C THR A 131 -6.99 16.54 -0.37
N THR A 132 -7.80 15.53 -0.02
CA THR A 132 -7.39 14.38 0.79
C THR A 132 -7.99 13.11 0.23
N PHE A 133 -7.16 12.10 0.07
CA PHE A 133 -7.58 10.73 -0.18
C PHE A 133 -7.59 9.92 1.10
N TYR A 134 -8.58 9.03 1.21
CA TYR A 134 -8.67 8.09 2.31
C TYR A 134 -8.45 6.68 1.77
N VAL A 135 -7.45 5.99 2.31
CA VAL A 135 -7.22 4.56 2.05
C VAL A 135 -7.51 3.82 3.34
N CYS A 136 -8.58 3.05 3.37
CA CYS A 136 -9.08 2.44 4.59
C CYS A 136 -8.96 0.91 4.55
N LEU A 137 -8.36 0.34 5.58
CA LEU A 137 -8.33 -1.09 5.83
C LEU A 137 -9.51 -1.48 6.72
N VAL A 138 -10.30 -2.46 6.29
CA VAL A 138 -11.54 -2.87 6.96
C VAL A 138 -11.46 -4.35 7.35
N ASN A 139 -11.61 -4.60 8.65
CA ASN A 139 -11.66 -5.93 9.22
C ASN A 139 -13.00 -6.61 8.90
N VAL A 140 -12.92 -7.74 8.21
CA VAL A 140 -14.07 -8.60 7.82
C VAL A 140 -14.22 -9.85 8.70
N GLY A 141 -13.54 -9.88 9.85
CA GLY A 141 -13.56 -10.98 10.82
C GLY A 141 -12.62 -12.14 10.48
N LYS A 142 -11.69 -11.96 9.53
CA LYS A 142 -10.76 -13.01 9.07
C LYS A 142 -9.30 -12.70 9.40
N GLY A 143 -9.07 -12.18 10.61
CA GLY A 143 -7.76 -11.79 11.12
C GLY A 143 -7.55 -10.27 11.10
N THR A 144 -6.39 -9.83 11.58
CA THR A 144 -6.11 -8.41 11.82
C THR A 144 -5.60 -7.73 10.53
N PRO A 145 -6.27 -6.68 10.02
CA PRO A 145 -5.78 -5.94 8.86
C PRO A 145 -4.41 -5.32 9.12
N PHE A 146 -3.57 -5.31 8.10
CA PHE A 146 -2.23 -4.73 8.17
C PHE A 146 -1.84 -4.15 6.81
N ILE A 147 -0.81 -3.30 6.78
CA ILE A 147 -0.21 -2.76 5.56
C ILE A 147 1.30 -2.64 5.72
N SER A 148 2.04 -2.93 4.64
CA SER A 148 3.50 -2.81 4.60
C SER A 148 3.94 -1.49 3.96
N GLY A 149 3.25 -1.05 2.91
CA GLY A 149 3.59 0.21 2.24
C GLY A 149 2.45 0.84 1.47
N LEU A 150 2.53 2.15 1.28
CA LEU A 150 1.55 2.93 0.54
C LEU A 150 2.26 3.98 -0.33
N LYS A 151 1.99 3.97 -1.64
CA LYS A 151 2.56 4.94 -2.59
C LYS A 151 1.46 5.78 -3.21
N LEU A 152 1.71 7.08 -3.34
CA LEU A 152 0.85 8.04 -4.01
C LEU A 152 1.66 8.78 -5.08
N ARG A 153 1.40 8.47 -6.35
CA ARG A 153 2.11 9.03 -7.50
C ARG A 153 1.18 9.93 -8.32
N PRO A 154 1.44 11.24 -8.41
CA PRO A 154 0.76 12.09 -9.38
C PRO A 154 1.05 11.59 -10.80
N LEU A 155 0.03 11.59 -11.64
CA LEU A 155 0.08 11.21 -13.04
C LEU A 155 -0.10 12.43 -13.93
N THR A 156 0.38 12.35 -15.17
CA THR A 156 0.08 13.38 -16.17
C THR A 156 -1.39 13.31 -16.57
N GLN A 157 -1.99 14.45 -16.90
CA GLN A 157 -3.44 14.58 -17.13
C GLN A 157 -4.02 13.55 -18.12
N ASN A 158 -3.25 13.22 -19.17
CA ASN A 158 -3.70 12.33 -20.25
C ASN A 158 -3.45 10.85 -19.95
N MET A 159 -2.67 10.50 -18.92
CA MET A 159 -2.50 9.11 -18.51
C MET A 159 -3.80 8.59 -17.90
N TYR A 160 -4.20 7.38 -18.32
CA TYR A 160 -5.43 6.74 -17.86
C TYR A 160 -6.66 7.66 -18.03
N ALA A 161 -6.85 8.16 -19.26
CA ALA A 161 -7.95 9.06 -19.62
C ALA A 161 -9.35 8.64 -19.10
N PRO A 162 -9.71 7.34 -19.10
CA PRO A 162 -11.02 6.91 -18.59
C PRO A 162 -11.26 7.15 -17.09
N ALA A 163 -10.19 7.22 -16.27
CA ALA A 163 -10.33 7.58 -14.86
C ALA A 163 -10.80 9.03 -14.75
N ASN A 164 -11.89 9.29 -14.04
CA ASN A 164 -12.50 10.61 -13.89
C ASN A 164 -13.14 10.76 -12.50
N SER A 165 -13.80 11.89 -12.24
CA SER A 165 -14.41 12.20 -10.95
C SER A 165 -15.41 11.17 -10.41
N SER A 166 -16.00 10.34 -11.29
CA SER A 166 -16.98 9.31 -10.93
C SER A 166 -16.47 7.88 -11.10
N GLN A 167 -15.28 7.69 -11.67
CA GLN A 167 -14.76 6.38 -12.01
C GLN A 167 -13.26 6.28 -11.74
N ALA A 168 -12.90 5.38 -10.82
CA ALA A 168 -11.53 4.94 -10.63
C ALA A 168 -11.22 3.71 -11.50
N LEU A 169 -9.93 3.45 -11.74
CA LEU A 169 -9.47 2.26 -12.46
C LEU A 169 -8.59 1.43 -11.54
N THR A 170 -8.86 0.13 -11.44
CA THR A 170 -7.99 -0.82 -10.75
C THR A 170 -7.06 -1.51 -11.74
N THR A 171 -5.79 -1.70 -11.39
CA THR A 171 -4.86 -2.43 -12.27
C THR A 171 -5.23 -3.92 -12.29
N HIS A 172 -5.51 -4.46 -13.47
CA HIS A 172 -5.69 -5.90 -13.64
C HIS A 172 -4.35 -6.62 -13.86
N LYS A 173 -3.52 -6.11 -14.78
CA LYS A 173 -2.19 -6.65 -15.08
C LYS A 173 -1.30 -5.57 -15.70
N ARG A 174 0.00 -5.61 -15.42
CA ARG A 174 1.02 -4.96 -16.24
C ARG A 174 1.91 -6.02 -16.85
N VAL A 175 2.18 -5.87 -18.14
CA VAL A 175 3.00 -6.81 -18.92
C VAL A 175 3.92 -5.99 -19.79
N ASP A 176 5.21 -6.27 -19.69
CA ASP A 176 6.18 -5.84 -20.69
C ASP A 176 6.28 -6.93 -21.76
N VAL A 177 5.64 -6.71 -22.90
CA VAL A 177 5.58 -7.71 -23.98
C VAL A 177 6.88 -7.64 -24.76
N GLY A 178 7.66 -8.73 -24.73
CA GLY A 178 8.97 -8.80 -25.39
C GLY A 178 10.14 -8.30 -24.54
N GLY A 179 9.90 -7.98 -23.27
CA GLY A 179 10.95 -7.67 -22.30
C GLY A 179 11.80 -8.90 -21.94
N ASN A 180 13.11 -8.71 -21.82
CA ASN A 180 14.06 -9.75 -21.41
C ASN A 180 14.24 -9.83 -19.88
N SER A 181 13.56 -8.98 -19.11
CA SER A 181 13.69 -8.93 -17.66
C SER A 181 12.67 -9.84 -16.96
N SER A 182 13.15 -10.68 -16.05
CA SER A 182 12.36 -11.47 -15.11
C SER A 182 11.79 -10.66 -13.94
N THR A 183 12.00 -9.34 -13.91
CA THR A 183 11.47 -8.43 -12.89
C THR A 183 10.11 -7.86 -13.30
N SER A 184 9.08 -8.24 -12.55
CA SER A 184 7.72 -7.71 -12.67
C SER A 184 7.68 -6.20 -12.40
N ILE A 185 7.05 -5.43 -13.30
CA ILE A 185 6.76 -3.98 -13.15
C ILE A 185 5.80 -3.69 -11.99
#